data_AF-A0A392S8D3-F1
#
_entry.id   AF-A0A392S8D3-F1
#
_cell.length_a   1.000
_cell.length_b   1.000
_cell.length_c   1.000
_cell.angle_alpha   90.00
_cell.angle_beta   90.00
_cell.angle_gamma   90.00
#
_symmetry.space_group_name_H-M   'P 1'
#
loop_
_entity.id
_entity.type
_entity.pdbx_description
1 polymer ?
#
loop_
_entity_poly.entity_id
_entity_poly.type
_entity_poly.pdbx_seq_one_letter_code
_entity_poly.pdbx_strand_id
1 'polypeptide(L)' 'MWYRVLAARYGQETWRLAVGGRCCSVWWREVSRIRDGAGGAGWFRESVERRVGDGVDTHFWTDPWLGGVPLSVQFRRLF' A
#
# COMPACT_ATOMS: atom_id res chain seq x y z
N MET A 1 1.70 -3.91 -7.10
CA MET A 1 2.68 -2.80 -7.23
C MET A 1 3.05 -2.17 -5.89
N TRP A 2 2.10 -1.63 -5.12
CA TRP A 2 2.35 -1.04 -3.78
C TRP A 2 3.11 -1.96 -2.82
N TYR A 3 2.86 -3.26 -2.88
CA TYR A 3 3.62 -4.23 -2.09
C TYR A 3 5.13 -4.12 -2.29
N ARG A 4 5.61 -3.92 -3.53
CA ARG A 4 7.04 -3.76 -3.82
C ARG A 4 7.60 -2.47 -3.23
N VAL A 5 6.83 -1.38 -3.29
CA VAL A 5 7.21 -0.09 -2.68
C VAL A 5 7.31 -0.23 -1.17
N LEU A 6 6.34 -0.90 -0.55
CA LEU A 6 6.36 -1.16 0.89
C LEU A 6 7.50 -2.11 1.27
N ALA A 7 7.77 -3.14 0.48
CA ALA A 7 8.88 -4.07 0.70
C ALA A 7 10.23 -3.37 0.59
N ALA A 8 10.41 -2.49 -0.40
CA ALA A 8 11.63 -1.70 -0.54
C ALA A 8 11.83 -0.71 0.62
N ARG A 9 10.73 -0.16 1.18
CA ARG A 9 10.78 0.82 2.27
C ARG A 9 10.92 0.19 3.66
N TYR A 10 10.23 -0.91 3.91
CA TYR A 10 10.09 -1.50 5.25
C TYR A 10 10.78 -2.86 5.39
N GLY A 11 11.20 -3.49 4.29
CA GLY A 11 11.77 -4.83 4.28
C GLY A 11 10.71 -5.93 4.20
N GLN A 12 11.19 -7.17 4.01
CA GLN A 12 10.34 -8.35 3.90
C GLN A 12 10.99 -9.52 4.65
N GLU A 13 10.21 -10.23 5.45
CA GLU A 13 10.59 -11.46 6.15
C GLU A 13 9.62 -12.56 5.74
N THR A 14 10.12 -13.66 5.16
CA THR A 14 9.34 -14.87 4.85
C THR A 14 7.97 -14.56 4.23
N TRP A 15 7.97 -13.80 3.12
CA TRP A 15 6.77 -13.40 2.36
C TRP A 15 5.86 -12.35 2.99
N ARG A 16 6.22 -11.81 4.16
CA ARG A 16 5.48 -10.76 4.86
C ARG A 16 6.31 -9.49 4.94
N LEU A 17 5.65 -8.34 4.82
CA LEU A 17 6.32 -7.06 5.04
C LEU A 17 6.75 -6.97 6.50
N ALA A 18 8.02 -6.65 6.73
CA ALA A 18 8.54 -6.56 8.09
C ALA A 18 7.81 -5.42 8.84
N VAL A 19 7.40 -5.70 10.08
CA VAL A 19 6.78 -4.66 10.93
C VAL A 19 7.84 -3.63 11.36
N GLY A 20 9.12 -4.00 11.26
CA GLY A 20 10.28 -3.22 11.63
C GLY A 20 10.33 -2.90 13.13
N GLY A 21 11.49 -2.43 13.59
CA GLY A 21 11.71 -2.05 15.00
C GLY A 21 11.11 -0.69 15.38
N ARG A 22 11.62 -0.08 16.45
CA ARG A 22 11.12 1.21 17.00
C ARG A 22 11.11 2.38 16.01
N CYS A 23 11.83 2.30 14.90
CA CYS A 23 11.98 3.36 13.90
C CYS A 23 10.87 3.41 12.83
N CYS A 24 9.92 2.47 12.82
CA CYS A 24 8.82 2.52 11.85
C CYS A 24 7.81 3.64 12.17
N SER A 25 7.27 4.25 11.12
CA SER A 25 6.24 5.30 11.27
C SER A 25 5.03 4.77 12.04
N VAL A 26 4.40 5.63 12.84
CA VAL A 26 3.17 5.30 13.59
C VAL A 26 2.12 4.72 12.65
N TRP A 27 1.98 5.30 11.46
CA TRP A 27 1.11 4.80 10.40
C TRP A 27 1.40 3.34 10.01
N TRP A 28 2.67 2.97 9.80
CA TRP A 28 3.04 1.59 9.41
C TRP A 28 2.72 0.57 10.52
N ARG A 29 2.88 0.99 11.77
CA ARG A 29 2.55 0.16 12.94
C ARG A 29 1.05 -0.12 13.01
N GLU A 30 0.21 0.87 12.77
CA GLU A 30 -1.24 0.68 12.72
C GLU A 30 -1.65 -0.22 11.54
N VAL A 31 -1.10 0.00 10.35
CA VAL A 31 -1.35 -0.88 9.19
C VAL A 31 -0.96 -2.33 9.48
N SER A 32 0.16 -2.54 10.18
CA SER A 32 0.60 -3.87 10.59
C SER A 32 -0.36 -4.52 11.59
N ARG A 33 -0.89 -3.76 12.56
CA ARG A 33 -1.91 -4.24 13.51
C ARG A 33 -3.17 -4.70 12.79
N ILE A 34 -3.66 -3.92 11.83
CA ILE A 34 -4.84 -4.26 11.02
C ILE A 34 -4.61 -5.57 10.27
N ARG A 35 -3.44 -5.72 9.62
CA ARG A 35 -3.04 -6.95 8.92
C ARG A 35 -3.01 -8.16 9.85
N ASP A 36 -2.51 -7.98 11.07
CA ASP A 36 -2.37 -9.05 12.06
C ASP A 36 -3.70 -9.36 12.79
N GLY A 37 -4.82 -8.77 12.33
CA GLY A 37 -6.17 -9.11 12.78
C GLY A 37 -6.70 -8.25 13.93
N ALA A 38 -6.06 -7.11 14.23
CA ALA A 38 -6.64 -6.14 15.14
C ALA A 38 -8.01 -5.68 14.62
N GLY A 39 -9.10 -6.02 15.32
CA GLY A 39 -10.48 -5.80 14.88
C GLY A 39 -11.24 -7.06 14.44
N GLY A 40 -10.61 -8.24 14.47
CA GLY A 40 -11.24 -9.53 14.12
C GLY A 40 -10.80 -10.09 12.76
N ALA A 41 -11.00 -11.38 12.51
CA ALA A 41 -10.69 -11.94 11.20
C ALA A 41 -11.63 -11.36 10.13
N GLY A 42 -11.09 -10.82 9.05
CA GLY A 42 -11.89 -10.40 7.89
C GLY A 42 -12.43 -8.96 7.92
N TRP A 43 -12.46 -8.28 9.08
CA TRP A 43 -13.13 -6.98 9.24
C TRP A 43 -12.70 -5.95 8.18
N PHE A 44 -11.39 -5.85 7.89
CA PHE A 44 -10.87 -4.84 6.97
C PHE A 44 -11.31 -5.13 5.54
N ARG A 45 -11.39 -6.40 5.16
CA ARG A 45 -11.84 -6.81 3.83
C ARG A 45 -13.36 -6.62 3.68
N GLU A 46 -14.10 -6.86 4.75
CA GLU A 46 -15.57 -6.74 4.78
C GLU A 46 -16.03 -5.29 4.88
N SER A 47 -15.24 -4.43 5.53
CA SER A 47 -15.61 -3.04 5.83
C SER A 47 -15.06 -2.02 4.81
N VAL A 48 -14.16 -2.43 3.91
CA VAL A 48 -13.51 -1.51 2.95
C VAL A 48 -13.82 -1.93 1.52
N GLU A 49 -14.52 -1.05 0.81
CA GLU A 49 -14.70 -1.15 -0.63
C GLU A 49 -13.59 -0.37 -1.35
N ARG A 50 -12.91 -1.00 -2.31
CA ARG A 50 -11.96 -0.30 -3.18
C ARG A 50 -12.70 0.33 -4.35
N ARG A 51 -12.97 1.62 -4.25
CA ARG A 51 -13.42 2.43 -5.39
C ARG A 51 -12.25 3.18 -5.97
N VAL A 52 -11.92 2.84 -7.21
CA VAL A 52 -10.82 3.43 -7.96
C VAL A 52 -11.36 3.83 -9.32
N GLY A 53 -11.15 5.08 -9.73
CA GLY A 53 -11.59 5.59 -11.02
C GLY A 53 -13.09 5.88 -11.10
N ASP A 54 -13.53 6.17 -12.31
CA ASP A 54 -14.89 6.54 -12.72
C ASP A 54 -15.63 5.39 -13.43
N GLY A 55 -15.11 4.16 -13.31
CA GLY A 55 -15.62 2.97 -13.99
C GLY A 55 -14.89 2.64 -15.31
N VAL A 56 -13.91 3.45 -15.70
CA VAL A 56 -12.96 3.13 -16.78
C VAL A 56 -11.77 2.37 -16.21
N ASP A 57 -11.15 1.50 -17.04
CA ASP A 57 -9.91 0.80 -16.68
C ASP A 57 -8.87 1.80 -16.20
N THR A 58 -8.35 1.58 -14.98
CA THR A 58 -7.39 2.48 -14.33
C THR A 58 -6.03 1.83 -14.23
N HIS A 59 -5.02 2.49 -14.80
CA HIS A 59 -3.63 2.06 -14.81
C HIS A 59 -2.82 2.73 -13.70
N PHE A 60 -2.25 1.91 -12.83
CA PHE A 60 -1.51 2.39 -11.66
C PHE A 60 -0.35 3.35 -11.97
N TRP A 61 0.35 3.18 -13.09
CA TRP A 61 1.56 3.96 -13.39
C TRP A 61 1.36 5.12 -14.36
N THR A 62 0.47 4.92 -15.32
CA THR A 62 0.26 5.85 -16.43
C THR A 62 -0.86 6.83 -16.14
N ASP A 63 -1.79 6.47 -15.25
CA ASP A 63 -2.88 7.38 -14.92
C ASP A 63 -2.46 8.36 -13.83
N PRO A 64 -2.97 9.59 -13.85
CA PRO A 64 -2.70 10.58 -12.81
C PRO A 64 -3.55 10.30 -11.58
N TRP A 65 -2.91 9.86 -10.48
CA TRP A 65 -3.60 9.56 -9.22
C TRP A 65 -3.71 10.76 -8.30
N LEU A 66 -2.63 11.53 -8.16
CA LEU A 66 -2.51 12.69 -7.28
C LEU A 66 -1.74 13.79 -8.01
N GLY A 67 -2.29 15.00 -8.04
CA GLY A 67 -1.59 16.17 -8.62
C GLY A 67 -1.48 16.20 -10.14
N GLY A 68 -2.25 15.36 -10.85
CA GLY A 68 -2.35 15.42 -12.32
C GLY A 68 -1.14 14.88 -13.10
N VAL A 69 -0.12 14.34 -12.41
CA VAL A 69 1.07 13.74 -13.04
C VAL A 69 1.08 12.22 -12.80
N PRO A 70 1.35 11.39 -13.83
CA PRO A 70 1.47 9.94 -13.66
C PRO A 70 2.60 9.53 -12.71
N LEU A 71 2.38 8.47 -11.94
CA LEU A 71 3.37 7.96 -10.98
C LEU A 71 4.65 7.47 -11.66
N SER A 72 4.59 7.01 -12.92
CA SER A 72 5.76 6.60 -13.70
C SER A 72 6.75 7.74 -13.91
N VAL A 73 6.24 8.97 -14.02
CA VAL A 73 7.05 10.18 -14.21
C VAL A 73 7.69 10.61 -12.90
N GLN A 74 6.93 10.57 -11.79
CA GLN A 74 7.39 11.02 -10.48
C GLN A 74 8.34 10.02 -9.80
N PHE A 75 8.10 8.72 -9.99
CA PHE A 75 8.84 7.65 -9.34
C PHE A 75 9.51 6.72 -10.37
N ARG A 76 10.28 7.27 -11.30
CA ARG A 76 10.95 6.52 -12.39
C ARG A 76 11.78 5.32 -11.96
N ARG A 77 12.33 5.33 -10.74
CA ARG A 77 13.12 4.21 -10.20
C ARG A 77 12.28 2.99 -9.79
N LEU A 78 10.97 3.19 -9.66
CA LEU A 78 10.01 2.17 -9.20
C LEU A 78 9.08 1.68 -10.32
N PHE A 79 9.06 2.39 -11.45
CA PHE A 79 8.40 1.96 -12.69
C PHE A 79 9.16 0.77 -13.28
#